data_AF-A0A7J4M640-F1
#
_entry.id   AF-A0A7J4M640-F1
#
_cell.length_a   1.000
_cell.length_b   1.000
_cell.length_c   1.000
_cell.angle_alpha   90.00
_cell.angle_beta   90.00
_cell.angle_gamma   90.00
#
_symmetry.space_group_name_H-M   'P 1'
#
loop_
_entity.id
_entity.type
_entity.pdbx_description
1 polymer ?
#
loop_
_entity_poly.entity_id
_entity_poly.type
_entity_poly.pdbx_seq_one_letter_code
_entity_poly.pdbx_strand_id
1 'polypeptide(L)'
;MSGQSGSRGIAVRGVTYLDVPHKDGILSFATPAFDHGSHVSLRKRILDAKLELPTMEQIASFLHEAWQDPKEEYSRSMISKLGTNFLLTFNGLLYVPNEGVYIQDRPEIVWEQMPNSDHFWHKVSMERSDLDKKLEANDPSVRFVPFGYKMGVQSYGELASNPFVQALAGEEGAEKLARVSARCGEMPYVENFNSRDTWRNLPELTTLDTIPDRGVRLRIRTHTYPDAGTDGFTFGVNPKDAEGTAEK
;
A
#
# COMPACT_ATOMS: atom_id res chain seq x y z
N MET A 1 44.15 -32.20 23.08
CA MET A 1 43.76 -30.99 22.33
C MET A 1 42.28 -31.10 22.00
N SER A 2 41.42 -30.57 22.87
CA SER A 2 39.96 -30.57 22.71
C SER A 2 39.53 -29.20 22.17
N GLY A 3 39.21 -29.15 20.88
CA GLY A 3 38.60 -27.97 20.26
C GLY A 3 37.12 -27.91 20.60
N GLN A 4 36.74 -27.01 21.50
CA GLN A 4 35.33 -26.62 21.65
C GLN A 4 34.95 -25.75 20.44
N SER A 5 34.13 -26.30 19.56
CA SER A 5 33.37 -25.54 18.57
C SER A 5 32.32 -24.73 19.32
N GLY A 6 32.56 -23.44 19.49
CA GLY A 6 31.57 -22.52 20.04
C GLY A 6 30.43 -22.34 19.03
N SER A 7 29.24 -22.83 19.37
CA SER A 7 28.01 -22.43 18.68
C SER A 7 27.82 -20.93 18.90
N ARG A 8 27.94 -20.14 17.84
CA ARG A 8 27.50 -18.73 17.87
C ARG A 8 25.98 -18.76 17.93
N GLY A 9 25.41 -18.41 19.08
CA GLY A 9 23.97 -18.20 19.20
C GLY A 9 23.52 -17.14 18.19
N ILE A 10 22.56 -17.48 17.35
CA ILE A 10 21.89 -16.53 16.47
C ILE A 10 20.80 -15.88 17.30
N ALA A 11 20.88 -14.57 17.52
CA ALA A 11 19.80 -13.82 18.14
C ALA A 11 18.60 -13.81 17.18
N VAL A 12 17.54 -14.53 17.52
CA VAL A 12 16.25 -14.41 16.84
C VAL A 12 15.53 -13.23 17.52
N ARG A 13 15.51 -12.06 16.88
CA ARG A 13 14.64 -10.96 17.33
C ARG A 13 13.20 -11.41 17.12
N GLY A 14 12.39 -11.38 18.18
CA GLY A 14 10.95 -11.62 18.10
C GLY A 14 10.25 -10.55 17.26
N VAL A 15 9.03 -10.86 16.82
CA VAL A 15 8.14 -9.87 16.20
C VAL A 15 7.72 -8.85 17.26
N THR A 16 7.92 -7.57 16.99
CA THR A 16 7.39 -6.47 17.80
C THR A 16 6.15 -5.92 17.10
N TYR A 17 5.09 -5.66 17.86
CA TYR A 17 3.89 -5.01 17.34
C TYR A 17 3.87 -3.54 17.73
N LEU A 18 3.57 -2.68 16.77
CA LEU A 18 3.37 -1.25 16.99
C LEU A 18 1.90 -0.91 16.88
N ASP A 19 1.37 -0.36 17.97
CA ASP A 19 -0.02 0.07 18.07
C ASP A 19 -0.18 1.45 17.42
N VAL A 20 -1.10 1.52 16.47
CA VAL A 20 -1.34 2.70 15.64
C VAL A 20 -2.82 3.06 15.74
N PRO A 21 -3.18 4.28 16.18
CA PRO A 21 -4.55 4.77 16.12
C PRO A 21 -5.07 4.81 14.67
N HIS A 22 -6.23 4.19 14.46
CA HIS A 22 -6.88 4.12 13.15
C HIS A 22 -8.38 4.04 13.32
N LYS A 23 -9.11 5.01 12.75
CA LYS A 23 -10.54 5.20 13.00
C LYS A 23 -10.80 5.26 14.50
N ASP A 24 -11.83 4.57 14.97
CA ASP A 24 -12.21 4.50 16.38
C ASP A 24 -11.45 3.42 17.17
N GLY A 25 -10.38 2.85 16.61
CA GLY A 25 -9.64 1.73 17.20
C GLY A 25 -8.12 1.82 17.07
N ILE A 26 -7.46 0.69 17.31
CA ILE A 26 -6.00 0.52 17.27
C ILE A 26 -5.67 -0.62 16.30
N LEU A 27 -4.66 -0.42 15.46
CA LEU A 27 -4.07 -1.46 14.60
C LEU A 27 -2.67 -1.81 15.09
N SER A 28 -2.36 -3.10 15.21
CA SER A 28 -1.01 -3.56 15.50
C SER A 28 -0.24 -3.93 14.22
N PHE A 29 0.84 -3.23 13.92
CA PHE A 29 1.73 -3.55 12.80
C PHE A 29 2.92 -4.39 13.24
N ALA A 30 3.15 -5.51 12.57
CA ALA A 30 4.31 -6.36 12.81
C ALA A 30 5.59 -5.69 12.28
N THR A 31 6.61 -5.64 13.14
CA THR A 31 7.93 -5.08 12.83
C THR A 31 9.06 -6.09 13.16
N PRO A 32 10.19 -6.04 12.43
CA PRO A 32 10.52 -5.10 11.35
C PRO A 32 9.70 -5.32 10.07
N ALA A 33 9.80 -4.37 9.13
CA ALA A 33 9.12 -4.46 7.83
C ALA A 33 9.50 -5.73 7.06
N PHE A 34 8.57 -6.25 6.27
CA PHE A 34 8.87 -7.18 5.18
C PHE A 34 9.44 -6.38 4.02
N ASP A 35 10.71 -6.58 3.68
CA ASP A 35 11.41 -5.80 2.66
C ASP A 35 12.06 -6.68 1.59
N HIS A 36 12.62 -6.03 0.57
CA HIS A 36 13.32 -6.65 -0.54
C HIS A 36 12.44 -7.63 -1.34
N GLY A 37 11.27 -7.15 -1.79
CA GLY A 37 10.39 -7.98 -2.59
C GLY A 37 9.39 -7.21 -3.43
N SER A 38 8.84 -7.93 -4.42
CA SER A 38 7.64 -7.54 -5.16
C SER A 38 6.37 -7.76 -4.34
N HIS A 39 5.22 -7.26 -4.81
CA HIS A 39 3.92 -7.51 -4.17
C HIS A 39 3.65 -9.00 -3.98
N VAL A 40 3.96 -9.84 -4.97
CA VAL A 40 3.78 -11.30 -4.89
C VAL A 40 4.60 -11.89 -3.74
N SER A 41 5.90 -11.58 -3.72
CA SER A 41 6.81 -12.16 -2.73
C SER A 41 6.54 -11.67 -1.31
N LEU A 42 6.23 -10.37 -1.14
CA LEU A 42 5.91 -9.80 0.17
C LEU A 42 4.53 -10.27 0.65
N ARG A 43 3.52 -10.35 -0.23
CA ARG A 43 2.21 -10.95 0.08
C ARG A 43 2.40 -12.34 0.65
N LYS A 44 3.15 -13.20 -0.04
CA LYS A 44 3.39 -14.57 0.39
C LYS A 44 3.99 -14.61 1.79
N ARG A 45 5.04 -13.82 2.04
CA ARG A 45 5.73 -13.78 3.34
C ARG A 45 4.83 -13.29 4.48
N ILE A 46 3.96 -12.32 4.23
CA ILE A 46 2.99 -11.81 5.23
C ILE A 46 1.96 -12.89 5.57
N LEU A 47 1.39 -13.54 4.56
CA LEU A 47 0.40 -14.60 4.76
C LEU A 47 1.01 -15.84 5.42
N ASP A 48 2.22 -16.24 5.04
CA ASP A 48 2.96 -17.35 5.69
C ASP A 48 3.23 -17.03 7.18
N ALA A 49 3.41 -15.75 7.51
CA ALA A 49 3.55 -15.27 8.89
C ALA A 49 2.20 -15.14 9.64
N LYS A 50 1.08 -15.52 9.00
CA LYS A 50 -0.29 -15.43 9.54
C LYS A 50 -0.70 -14.01 9.92
N LEU A 51 -0.27 -13.04 9.11
CA LEU A 51 -0.62 -11.63 9.23
C LEU A 51 -1.55 -11.22 8.08
N GLU A 52 -2.26 -10.11 8.27
CA GLU A 52 -3.11 -9.51 7.25
C GLU A 52 -2.31 -8.55 6.36
N LEU A 53 -2.72 -8.47 5.09
CA LEU A 53 -2.16 -7.53 4.13
C LEU A 53 -2.69 -6.12 4.41
N PRO A 54 -1.83 -5.11 4.52
CA PRO A 54 -2.27 -3.77 4.86
C PRO A 54 -2.93 -3.09 3.65
N THR A 55 -4.03 -2.38 3.89
CA THR A 55 -4.61 -1.44 2.91
C THR A 55 -3.87 -0.10 2.93
N MET A 56 -4.03 0.72 1.89
CA MET A 56 -3.51 2.10 1.85
C MET A 56 -4.00 2.93 3.04
N GLU A 57 -5.26 2.77 3.46
CA GLU A 57 -5.81 3.46 4.63
C GLU A 57 -5.05 3.11 5.93
N GLN A 58 -4.75 1.82 6.13
CA GLN A 58 -3.98 1.36 7.28
C GLN A 58 -2.52 1.84 7.21
N ILE A 59 -1.90 1.76 6.04
CA ILE A 59 -0.55 2.31 5.83
C ILE A 59 -0.51 3.81 6.05
N ALA A 60 -1.52 4.57 5.63
CA ALA A 60 -1.60 6.01 5.86
C ALA A 60 -1.61 6.34 7.36
N SER A 61 -2.36 5.57 8.16
CA SER A 61 -2.31 5.67 9.63
C SER A 61 -0.91 5.41 10.17
N PHE A 62 -0.29 4.31 9.77
CA PHE A 62 1.04 3.97 10.31
C PHE A 62 2.10 4.98 9.91
N LEU A 63 2.07 5.42 8.65
CA LEU A 63 2.97 6.44 8.13
C LEU A 63 2.80 7.77 8.85
N HIS A 64 1.57 8.17 9.15
CA HIS A 64 1.32 9.38 9.94
C HIS A 64 1.92 9.30 11.34
N GLU A 65 1.75 8.17 12.03
CA GLU A 65 2.26 7.98 13.39
C GLU A 65 3.79 8.00 13.44
N ALA A 66 4.46 7.36 12.48
CA ALA A 66 5.93 7.41 12.44
C ALA A 66 6.48 8.82 12.27
N TRP A 67 5.74 9.73 11.62
CA TRP A 67 6.14 11.13 11.50
C TRP A 67 5.83 11.96 12.76
N GLN A 68 5.04 11.44 13.71
CA GLN A 68 4.84 12.07 15.03
C GLN A 68 6.05 11.87 15.94
N ASP A 69 6.68 10.68 15.89
CA ASP A 69 7.96 10.41 16.59
C ASP A 69 9.04 9.85 15.64
N PRO A 70 9.64 10.70 14.79
CA PRO A 70 10.62 10.25 13.80
C PRO A 70 11.96 9.80 14.42
N LYS A 71 12.13 9.88 15.75
CA LYS A 71 13.34 9.45 16.46
C LYS A 71 13.22 8.02 16.99
N GLU A 72 12.01 7.52 17.18
CA GLU A 72 11.72 6.13 17.53
C GLU A 72 12.32 5.19 16.46
N GLU A 73 12.85 4.03 16.88
CA GLU A 73 13.66 3.14 16.04
C GLU A 73 12.91 2.69 14.78
N TYR A 74 11.68 2.22 14.94
CA TYR A 74 10.87 1.69 13.83
C TYR A 74 10.31 2.80 12.93
N SER A 75 9.91 3.92 13.53
CA SER A 75 9.44 5.11 12.84
C SER A 75 10.54 5.67 11.93
N ARG A 76 11.74 5.85 12.48
CA ARG A 76 12.93 6.27 11.73
C ARG A 76 13.27 5.28 10.61
N SER A 77 13.18 3.98 10.89
CA SER A 77 13.43 2.93 9.89
C SER A 77 12.45 3.02 8.72
N MET A 78 11.15 3.20 8.99
CA MET A 78 10.14 3.36 7.96
C MET A 78 10.34 4.65 7.14
N ILE A 79 10.56 5.80 7.79
CA ILE A 79 10.83 7.07 7.12
C ILE A 79 12.04 6.95 6.19
N SER A 80 13.13 6.36 6.70
CA SER A 80 14.37 6.15 5.95
C SER A 80 14.13 5.26 4.73
N LYS A 81 13.41 4.14 4.89
CA LYS A 81 13.07 3.23 3.78
C LYS A 81 12.17 3.91 2.75
N LEU A 82 11.19 4.71 3.15
CA LEU A 82 10.35 5.47 2.20
C LEU A 82 11.18 6.43 1.34
N GLY A 83 12.34 6.87 1.84
CA GLY A 83 13.33 7.68 1.12
C GLY A 83 14.04 6.97 -0.05
N THR A 84 14.12 5.64 -0.01
CA THR A 84 14.97 4.86 -0.93
C THR A 84 14.25 3.68 -1.60
N ASN A 85 13.04 3.36 -1.15
CA ASN A 85 12.31 2.15 -1.51
C ASN A 85 10.82 2.44 -1.71
N PHE A 86 10.09 1.46 -2.28
CA PHE A 86 8.65 1.55 -2.50
C PHE A 86 7.89 0.92 -1.33
N LEU A 87 7.10 1.71 -0.61
CA LEU A 87 6.16 1.21 0.39
C LEU A 87 4.94 0.63 -0.35
N LEU A 88 4.87 -0.71 -0.41
CA LEU A 88 3.84 -1.43 -1.13
C LEU A 88 2.52 -1.43 -0.36
N THR A 89 1.43 -1.12 -1.04
CA THR A 89 0.06 -1.16 -0.51
C THR A 89 -0.77 -2.15 -1.31
N PHE A 90 -1.68 -2.87 -0.66
CA PHE A 90 -2.44 -3.94 -1.33
C PHE A 90 -3.81 -3.47 -1.81
N ASN A 91 -3.88 -2.33 -2.51
CA ASN A 91 -5.08 -1.91 -3.24
C ASN A 91 -4.88 -2.12 -4.73
N GLY A 92 -5.82 -2.84 -5.35
CA GLY A 92 -5.90 -3.06 -6.78
C GLY A 92 -6.70 -1.98 -7.50
N LEU A 93 -6.29 -1.69 -8.73
CA LEU A 93 -6.87 -0.65 -9.58
C LEU A 93 -7.25 -1.24 -10.93
N LEU A 94 -8.52 -1.14 -11.32
CA LEU A 94 -8.98 -1.44 -12.67
C LEU A 94 -9.52 -0.17 -13.32
N TYR A 95 -8.83 0.31 -14.35
CA TYR A 95 -9.24 1.48 -15.13
C TYR A 95 -10.26 1.09 -16.18
N VAL A 96 -11.29 1.91 -16.30
CA VAL A 96 -12.31 1.79 -17.34
C VAL A 96 -12.28 3.05 -18.19
N PRO A 97 -11.84 2.94 -19.46
CA PRO A 97 -11.66 4.09 -20.34
C PRO A 97 -12.88 5.01 -20.38
N ASN A 98 -12.65 6.32 -20.26
CA ASN A 98 -13.69 7.37 -20.23
C ASN A 98 -14.73 7.27 -19.09
N GLU A 99 -14.64 6.30 -18.18
CA GLU A 99 -15.60 6.14 -17.09
C GLU A 99 -14.94 6.51 -15.75
N GLY A 100 -13.90 5.78 -15.35
CA GLY A 100 -13.27 5.95 -14.05
C GLY A 100 -12.35 4.81 -13.66
N VAL A 101 -12.19 4.61 -12.36
CA VAL A 101 -11.33 3.57 -11.79
C VAL A 101 -12.06 2.82 -10.68
N TYR A 102 -12.03 1.49 -10.76
CA TYR A 102 -12.38 0.63 -9.63
C TYR A 102 -11.18 0.46 -8.73
N ILE A 103 -11.42 0.53 -7.43
CA ILE A 103 -10.45 0.27 -6.38
C ILE A 103 -10.95 -0.93 -5.59
N GLN A 104 -10.11 -1.95 -5.41
CA GLN A 104 -10.41 -3.09 -4.56
C GLN A 104 -9.32 -3.27 -3.51
N ASP A 105 -9.73 -3.45 -2.25
CA ASP A 105 -8.80 -3.81 -1.18
C ASP A 105 -8.41 -5.28 -1.27
N ARG A 106 -7.11 -5.54 -1.10
CA ARG A 106 -6.50 -6.87 -1.04
C ARG A 106 -6.97 -7.79 -2.20
N PRO A 107 -6.93 -7.34 -3.46
CA PRO A 107 -7.39 -8.16 -4.59
C PRO A 107 -6.56 -9.45 -4.65
N GLU A 108 -7.12 -10.51 -5.22
CA GLU A 108 -6.35 -11.73 -5.44
C GLU A 108 -5.28 -11.49 -6.50
N ILE A 109 -4.13 -12.17 -6.35
CA ILE A 109 -3.09 -12.21 -7.38
C ILE A 109 -2.99 -13.65 -7.86
N VAL A 110 -3.26 -13.87 -9.13
CA VAL A 110 -3.33 -15.20 -9.74
C VAL A 110 -2.16 -15.40 -10.69
N TRP A 111 -1.69 -16.65 -10.76
CA TRP A 111 -0.71 -17.08 -11.75
C TRP A 111 -1.46 -17.57 -12.99
N GLU A 112 -1.36 -16.81 -14.09
CA GLU A 112 -2.06 -17.14 -15.33
C GLU A 112 -1.10 -17.23 -16.51
N GLN A 113 -1.50 -17.99 -17.53
CA GLN A 113 -0.77 -18.05 -18.79
C GLN A 113 -1.06 -16.78 -19.60
N MET A 114 -0.01 -16.15 -20.12
CA MET A 114 -0.18 -14.99 -21.00
C MET A 114 -0.90 -15.42 -22.30
N PRO A 115 -1.83 -14.60 -22.83
CA PRO A 115 -2.50 -14.90 -24.08
C PRO A 115 -1.49 -15.15 -25.22
N ASN A 116 -1.64 -16.27 -25.93
CA ASN A 116 -0.78 -16.66 -27.05
C ASN A 116 0.70 -16.83 -26.69
N SER A 117 1.02 -17.24 -25.46
CA SER A 117 2.39 -17.47 -25.00
C SER A 117 2.48 -18.67 -24.05
N ASP A 118 3.63 -19.36 -24.03
CA ASP A 118 3.95 -20.38 -23.03
C ASP A 118 4.45 -19.77 -21.70
N HIS A 119 4.54 -18.44 -21.63
CA HIS A 119 4.94 -17.72 -20.43
C HIS A 119 3.75 -17.50 -19.49
N PHE A 120 4.02 -17.61 -18.21
CA PHE A 120 3.08 -17.30 -17.15
C PHE A 120 3.51 -16.05 -16.40
N TRP A 121 2.55 -15.34 -15.81
CA TRP A 121 2.77 -14.12 -15.06
C TRP A 121 1.77 -13.98 -13.92
N HIS A 122 2.11 -13.16 -12.92
CA HIS A 122 1.15 -12.81 -11.88
C HIS A 122 0.29 -11.63 -12.34
N LYS A 123 -1.02 -11.86 -12.43
CA LYS A 123 -2.03 -10.85 -12.72
C LYS A 123 -2.83 -10.53 -11.45
N VAL A 124 -3.20 -9.27 -11.25
CA VAL A 124 -4.21 -8.91 -10.25
C VAL A 124 -5.60 -9.32 -10.79
N SER A 125 -6.28 -10.20 -10.07
CA SER A 125 -7.59 -10.73 -10.44
C SER A 125 -8.69 -9.71 -10.11
N MET A 126 -9.05 -8.90 -11.10
CA MET A 126 -10.10 -7.90 -11.03
C MET A 126 -10.84 -7.86 -12.35
N GLU A 127 -12.05 -8.38 -12.37
CA GLU A 127 -12.93 -8.40 -13.54
C GLU A 127 -14.10 -7.45 -13.30
N ARG A 128 -14.40 -6.59 -14.28
CA ARG A 128 -15.41 -5.52 -14.16
C ARG A 128 -16.76 -6.04 -13.67
N SER A 129 -17.25 -7.13 -14.26
CA SER A 129 -18.56 -7.69 -13.92
C SER A 129 -18.67 -8.15 -12.47
N ASP A 130 -17.56 -8.55 -11.84
CA ASP A 130 -17.57 -8.97 -10.44
C ASP A 130 -17.43 -7.77 -9.51
N LEU A 131 -16.68 -6.74 -9.93
CA LEU A 131 -16.59 -5.47 -9.22
C LEU A 131 -17.94 -4.74 -9.21
N ASP A 132 -18.68 -4.77 -10.33
CA ASP A 132 -20.02 -4.19 -10.43
C ASP A 132 -20.98 -4.84 -9.43
N LYS A 133 -21.01 -6.18 -9.35
CA LYS A 133 -21.82 -6.91 -8.36
C LYS A 133 -21.45 -6.54 -6.92
N LYS A 134 -20.16 -6.36 -6.64
CA LYS A 134 -19.67 -5.94 -5.31
C LYS A 134 -20.13 -4.53 -4.97
N LEU A 135 -20.09 -3.59 -5.91
CA LEU A 135 -20.61 -2.24 -5.73
C LEU A 135 -22.12 -2.25 -5.50
N GLU A 136 -22.89 -3.00 -6.29
CA GLU A 136 -24.34 -3.15 -6.12
C GLU A 136 -24.70 -3.73 -4.74
N ALA A 137 -23.85 -4.63 -4.22
CA ALA A 137 -23.99 -5.21 -2.89
C ALA A 137 -23.49 -4.31 -1.74
N ASN A 138 -22.98 -3.10 -2.03
CA ASN A 138 -22.32 -2.21 -1.08
C ASN A 138 -21.15 -2.87 -0.32
N ASP A 139 -20.37 -3.71 -1.00
CA ASP A 139 -19.15 -4.28 -0.43
C ASP A 139 -18.13 -3.16 -0.15
N PRO A 140 -17.76 -2.92 1.12
CA PRO A 140 -16.89 -1.80 1.48
C PRO A 140 -15.45 -1.96 0.95
N SER A 141 -15.06 -3.15 0.51
CA SER A 141 -13.75 -3.39 -0.09
C SER A 141 -13.63 -2.84 -1.52
N VAL A 142 -14.74 -2.54 -2.19
CA VAL A 142 -14.76 -2.04 -3.58
C VAL A 142 -15.32 -0.63 -3.66
N ARG A 143 -14.63 0.23 -4.40
CA ARG A 143 -15.03 1.62 -4.65
C ARG A 143 -14.88 1.93 -6.14
N PHE A 144 -15.67 2.87 -6.64
CA PHE A 144 -15.52 3.41 -7.99
C PHE A 144 -15.38 4.93 -7.94
N VAL A 145 -14.39 5.45 -8.66
CA VAL A 145 -14.15 6.89 -8.76
C VAL A 145 -14.22 7.31 -10.22
N PRO A 146 -15.19 8.16 -10.61
CA PRO A 146 -15.24 8.67 -11.97
C PRO A 146 -14.02 9.55 -12.26
N PHE A 147 -13.58 9.57 -13.52
CA PHE A 147 -12.51 10.48 -13.92
C PHE A 147 -12.91 11.95 -13.74
N GLY A 148 -11.92 12.81 -13.51
CA GLY A 148 -12.10 14.24 -13.25
C GLY A 148 -11.41 14.73 -11.97
N TYR A 149 -10.89 13.81 -11.16
CA TYR A 149 -10.04 14.13 -10.01
C TYR A 149 -8.67 14.68 -10.46
N LYS A 150 -8.04 15.47 -9.58
CA LYS A 150 -6.74 16.08 -9.84
C LYS A 150 -5.62 15.03 -9.83
N MET A 151 -4.73 15.10 -10.81
CA MET A 151 -3.50 14.30 -10.89
C MET A 151 -2.29 15.22 -10.90
N GLY A 152 -1.10 14.63 -10.72
CA GLY A 152 0.15 15.36 -10.67
C GLY A 152 0.35 16.09 -9.34
N VAL A 153 1.05 17.23 -9.39
CA VAL A 153 1.33 18.05 -8.20
C VAL A 153 0.05 18.73 -7.70
N GLN A 154 -0.18 18.65 -6.39
CA GLN A 154 -1.31 19.29 -5.72
C GLN A 154 -0.94 19.77 -4.33
N SER A 155 -1.66 20.75 -3.80
CA SER A 155 -1.50 21.19 -2.41
C SER A 155 -1.92 20.10 -1.42
N TYR A 156 -1.52 20.23 -0.16
CA TYR A 156 -1.90 19.28 0.90
C TYR A 156 -3.42 19.18 1.08
N GLY A 157 -4.12 20.32 1.04
CA GLY A 157 -5.58 20.36 1.13
C GLY A 157 -6.25 19.68 -0.07
N GLU A 158 -5.74 19.92 -1.28
CA GLU A 158 -6.23 19.24 -2.48
C GLU A 158 -6.00 17.73 -2.43
N LEU A 159 -4.86 17.28 -1.88
CA LEU A 159 -4.59 15.84 -1.68
C LEU A 159 -5.60 15.21 -0.73
N ALA A 160 -5.88 15.86 0.41
CA ALA A 160 -6.81 15.37 1.42
C ALA A 160 -8.25 15.27 0.88
N SER A 161 -8.66 16.20 0.02
CA SER A 161 -9.98 16.21 -0.61
C SER A 161 -10.01 15.54 -1.99
N ASN A 162 -8.96 14.85 -2.40
CA ASN A 162 -8.90 14.24 -3.73
C ASN A 162 -9.76 12.96 -3.75
N PRO A 163 -10.82 12.88 -4.57
CA PRO A 163 -11.72 11.73 -4.56
C PRO A 163 -11.04 10.38 -4.81
N PHE A 164 -9.98 10.36 -5.63
CA PHE A 164 -9.21 9.16 -5.88
C PHE A 164 -8.38 8.74 -4.65
N VAL A 165 -7.76 9.70 -3.96
CA VAL A 165 -6.97 9.44 -2.75
C VAL A 165 -7.87 9.01 -1.60
N GLN A 166 -9.04 9.64 -1.44
CA GLN A 166 -10.04 9.23 -0.45
C GLN A 166 -10.58 7.83 -0.71
N ALA A 167 -10.82 7.46 -1.97
CA ALA A 167 -11.26 6.11 -2.28
C ALA A 167 -10.16 5.06 -2.02
N LEU A 168 -8.88 5.41 -2.20
CA LEU A 168 -7.76 4.55 -1.85
C LEU A 168 -7.56 4.39 -0.35
N ALA A 169 -7.53 5.52 0.36
CA ALA A 169 -7.03 5.62 1.72
C ALA A 169 -8.10 5.95 2.76
N GLY A 170 -9.38 6.03 2.40
CA GLY A 170 -10.42 6.62 3.26
C GLY A 170 -10.23 8.14 3.44
N GLU A 171 -11.22 8.81 4.01
CA GLU A 171 -11.14 10.25 4.31
C GLU A 171 -10.02 10.53 5.33
N GLU A 172 -10.01 9.78 6.44
CA GLU A 172 -8.98 9.88 7.48
C GLU A 172 -7.58 9.61 6.94
N GLY A 173 -7.40 8.55 6.14
CA GLY A 173 -6.10 8.22 5.57
C GLY A 173 -5.64 9.27 4.54
N ALA A 174 -6.54 9.83 3.73
CA ALA A 174 -6.20 10.92 2.81
C ALA A 174 -5.71 12.17 3.57
N GLU A 175 -6.37 12.54 4.67
CA GLU A 175 -5.92 13.63 5.55
C GLU A 175 -4.55 13.32 6.17
N LYS A 176 -4.35 12.09 6.65
CA LYS A 176 -3.06 11.65 7.20
C LYS A 176 -1.94 11.69 6.17
N LEU A 177 -2.18 11.26 4.93
CA LEU A 177 -1.23 11.38 3.82
C LEU A 177 -0.92 12.85 3.49
N ALA A 178 -1.90 13.75 3.57
CA ALA A 178 -1.66 15.18 3.40
C ALA A 178 -0.76 15.75 4.51
N ARG A 179 -0.97 15.34 5.77
CA ARG A 179 -0.11 15.73 6.90
C ARG A 179 1.31 15.17 6.76
N VAL A 180 1.47 13.93 6.34
CA VAL A 180 2.79 13.34 6.04
C VAL A 180 3.47 14.12 4.91
N SER A 181 2.75 14.42 3.83
CA SER A 181 3.28 15.20 2.70
C SER A 181 3.80 16.57 3.11
N ALA A 182 3.12 17.25 4.04
CA ALA A 182 3.57 18.52 4.59
C ALA A 182 4.91 18.43 5.34
N ARG A 183 5.33 17.23 5.76
CA ARG A 183 6.64 16.97 6.38
C ARG A 183 7.74 16.64 5.37
N CYS A 184 7.39 16.23 4.14
CA CYS A 184 8.37 15.86 3.12
C CYS A 184 9.05 17.10 2.49
N GLY A 185 8.42 18.28 2.55
CA GLY A 185 9.02 19.55 2.14
C GLY A 185 8.63 20.01 0.74
N GLU A 186 8.11 19.12 -0.10
CA GLU A 186 7.52 19.43 -1.40
C GLU A 186 6.01 19.15 -1.43
N MET A 187 5.30 19.75 -2.41
CA MET A 187 3.89 19.45 -2.64
C MET A 187 3.72 18.00 -3.14
N PRO A 188 2.73 17.23 -2.65
CA PRO A 188 2.55 15.83 -3.03
C PRO A 188 2.22 15.63 -4.52
N TYR A 189 2.50 14.44 -5.04
CA TYR A 189 2.20 14.04 -6.42
C TYR A 189 1.32 12.79 -6.46
N VAL A 190 0.25 12.84 -7.25
CA VAL A 190 -0.54 11.64 -7.60
C VAL A 190 -0.17 11.24 -9.02
N GLU A 191 0.56 10.14 -9.15
CA GLU A 191 0.90 9.50 -10.43
C GLU A 191 -0.20 8.48 -10.76
N ASN A 192 -0.99 8.78 -11.79
CA ASN A 192 -2.09 7.94 -12.22
C ASN A 192 -2.34 8.05 -13.74
N PHE A 193 -3.03 7.05 -14.33
CA PHE A 193 -3.51 7.13 -15.71
C PHE A 193 -4.58 8.20 -15.84
N ASN A 194 -4.56 8.87 -16.99
CA ASN A 194 -5.62 9.81 -17.35
C ASN A 194 -6.68 9.10 -18.21
N SER A 195 -7.84 9.74 -18.36
CA SER A 195 -8.98 9.17 -19.10
C SER A 195 -8.71 8.86 -20.58
N ARG A 196 -7.60 9.35 -21.15
CA ARG A 196 -7.20 9.15 -22.56
C ARG A 196 -6.26 7.96 -22.74
N ASP A 197 -5.82 7.30 -21.67
CA ASP A 197 -4.98 6.10 -21.73
C ASP A 197 -5.83 4.86 -22.06
N THR A 198 -6.44 4.85 -23.25
CA THR A 198 -7.45 3.84 -23.68
C THR A 198 -6.87 2.47 -24.02
N TRP A 199 -5.56 2.28 -23.89
CA TRP A 199 -4.83 1.10 -24.35
C TRP A 199 -4.53 0.11 -23.21
N ARG A 200 -4.94 0.41 -21.97
CA ARG A 200 -4.72 -0.45 -20.80
C ARG A 200 -5.99 -0.66 -19.97
N ASN A 201 -6.48 -1.90 -19.99
CA ASN A 201 -7.52 -2.39 -19.08
C ASN A 201 -6.95 -3.45 -18.12
N LEU A 202 -5.64 -3.39 -17.82
CA LEU A 202 -5.00 -4.34 -16.93
C LEU A 202 -5.08 -3.84 -15.49
N PRO A 203 -5.53 -4.68 -14.55
CA PRO A 203 -5.46 -4.38 -13.14
C PRO A 203 -4.02 -4.12 -12.65
N GLU A 204 -3.83 -3.06 -11.86
CA GLU A 204 -2.52 -2.65 -11.30
C GLU A 204 -2.59 -2.54 -9.76
N LEU A 205 -1.44 -2.38 -9.11
CA LEU A 205 -1.30 -2.18 -7.67
C LEU A 205 -0.73 -0.80 -7.33
N THR A 206 -0.97 -0.39 -6.09
CA THR A 206 -0.57 0.91 -5.56
C THR A 206 0.72 0.84 -4.75
N THR A 207 1.49 1.92 -4.80
CA THR A 207 2.67 2.10 -3.95
C THR A 207 2.77 3.56 -3.47
N LEU A 208 3.42 3.73 -2.33
CA LEU A 208 3.87 5.01 -1.83
C LEU A 208 5.39 5.06 -1.90
N ASP A 209 5.94 6.19 -2.29
CA ASP A 209 7.38 6.45 -2.19
C ASP A 209 7.64 7.93 -2.00
N THR A 210 8.91 8.27 -1.84
CA THR A 210 9.34 9.66 -1.95
C THR A 210 10.30 9.85 -3.11
N ILE A 211 10.17 10.99 -3.80
CA ILE A 211 11.08 11.37 -4.88
C ILE A 211 11.97 12.51 -4.38
N PRO A 212 13.30 12.42 -4.52
CA PRO A 212 14.18 13.55 -4.33
C PRO A 212 14.12 14.48 -5.57
N ASP A 213 13.19 15.42 -5.62
CA ASP A 213 13.08 16.45 -6.66
C ASP A 213 13.05 17.84 -6.01
N ARG A 214 14.21 18.52 -5.95
CA ARG A 214 14.44 19.83 -5.27
C ARG A 214 14.03 19.89 -3.78
N GLY A 215 13.50 18.79 -3.25
CA GLY A 215 13.11 18.45 -1.89
C GLY A 215 12.54 17.03 -1.90
N VAL A 216 12.11 16.48 -0.75
CA VAL A 216 11.51 15.15 -0.69
C VAL A 216 10.01 15.30 -0.99
N ARG A 217 9.48 14.60 -1.99
CA ARG A 217 8.04 14.64 -2.33
C ARG A 217 7.38 13.31 -2.06
N LEU A 218 6.30 13.27 -1.28
CA LEU A 218 5.45 12.07 -1.21
C LEU A 218 4.72 11.87 -2.53
N ARG A 219 4.81 10.66 -3.08
CA ARG A 219 4.09 10.25 -4.27
C ARG A 219 3.20 9.04 -3.99
N ILE A 220 1.98 9.12 -4.51
CA ILE A 220 1.09 7.96 -4.70
C ILE A 220 1.27 7.50 -6.14
N ARG A 221 1.67 6.24 -6.33
CA ARG A 221 1.94 5.65 -7.66
C ARG A 221 1.02 4.46 -7.90
N THR A 222 0.44 4.43 -9.10
CA THR A 222 -0.55 3.39 -9.46
C THR A 222 -0.07 2.42 -10.54
N HIS A 223 1.09 2.66 -11.17
CA HIS A 223 1.66 1.84 -12.24
C HIS A 223 2.56 0.71 -11.74
N THR A 224 2.05 -0.13 -10.84
CA THR A 224 2.85 -1.21 -10.24
C THR A 224 2.28 -2.57 -10.56
N TYR A 225 3.09 -3.44 -11.16
CA TYR A 225 2.72 -4.83 -11.43
C TYR A 225 3.02 -5.74 -10.25
N PRO A 226 2.33 -6.89 -10.12
CA PRO A 226 2.56 -7.84 -9.03
C PRO A 226 4.02 -8.29 -8.88
N ASP A 227 4.71 -8.49 -10.00
CA ASP A 227 6.12 -8.93 -10.06
C ASP A 227 7.13 -7.78 -10.16
N ALA A 228 6.68 -6.52 -10.19
CA ALA A 228 7.56 -5.39 -10.41
C ALA A 228 8.47 -5.10 -9.20
N GLY A 229 9.77 -5.01 -9.48
CA GLY A 229 10.79 -4.52 -8.55
C GLY A 229 11.17 -5.49 -7.44
N THR A 230 12.40 -5.33 -6.92
CA THR A 230 12.89 -6.04 -5.72
C THR A 230 13.05 -5.11 -4.53
N ASP A 231 12.82 -3.80 -4.69
CA ASP A 231 13.09 -2.80 -3.67
C ASP A 231 11.82 -2.35 -2.94
N GLY A 232 10.77 -3.16 -2.97
CA GLY A 232 9.56 -2.95 -2.19
C GLY A 232 9.74 -3.30 -0.72
N PHE A 233 8.99 -2.63 0.15
CA PHE A 233 8.79 -3.01 1.55
C PHE A 233 7.36 -2.74 1.98
N THR A 234 6.89 -3.43 3.00
CA THR A 234 5.58 -3.21 3.64
C THR A 234 5.55 -3.87 5.01
N PHE A 235 4.41 -3.84 5.68
CA PHE A 235 4.22 -4.38 7.02
C PHE A 235 3.04 -5.35 7.02
N GLY A 236 3.02 -6.32 7.93
CA GLY A 236 1.82 -7.14 8.16
C GLY A 236 1.00 -6.56 9.30
N VAL A 237 -0.33 -6.64 9.22
CA VAL A 237 -1.25 -6.22 10.29
C VAL A 237 -1.64 -7.44 11.12
N ASN A 238 -1.75 -7.27 12.43
CA ASN A 238 -2.29 -8.31 13.30
C ASN A 238 -3.76 -8.60 12.92
N PRO A 239 -4.14 -9.85 12.60
CA PRO A 239 -5.50 -10.18 12.16
C PRO A 239 -6.61 -9.78 13.15
N LYS A 240 -6.30 -9.73 14.46
CA LYS A 240 -7.27 -9.35 15.50
C LYS A 240 -7.78 -7.91 15.38
N ASP A 241 -6.99 -7.06 14.74
CA ASP A 241 -7.25 -5.63 14.64
C ASP A 241 -7.67 -5.23 13.22
N ALA A 242 -7.42 -6.10 12.23
CA ALA A 242 -7.66 -5.85 10.82
C ALA A 242 -9.16 -5.84 10.43
N GLU A 243 -9.99 -6.49 11.23
CA GLU A 243 -11.43 -6.27 11.27
C GLU A 243 -11.68 -5.35 12.46
N GLY A 244 -12.07 -4.10 12.24
CA GLY A 244 -12.30 -3.13 13.30
C GLY A 244 -13.20 -3.73 14.39
N THR A 245 -12.58 -4.21 15.46
CA THR A 245 -13.27 -4.75 16.61
C THR A 245 -13.77 -3.56 17.40
N ALA A 246 -14.97 -3.12 17.03
CA ALA A 246 -15.87 -2.50 17.99
C ALA A 246 -16.12 -3.54 19.09
N GLU A 247 -15.29 -3.53 20.13
CA GLU A 247 -15.72 -4.07 21.40
C GLU A 247 -16.96 -3.28 21.83
N LYS A 248 -18.08 -3.99 21.91
CA LYS A 248 -19.33 -3.52 22.50
C LYS A 248 -19.22 -3.41 24.01
#